data_AF-A0A3B0XR44-F1
#
_entry.id   AF-A0A3B0XR44-F1
#
_cell.length_a   1.000
_cell.length_b   1.000
_cell.length_c   1.000
_cell.angle_alpha   90.00
_cell.angle_beta   90.00
_cell.angle_gamma   90.00
#
_symmetry.space_group_name_H-M   'P 1'
#
loop_
_entity.id
_entity.type
_entity.pdbx_description
1 polymer ?
#
loop_
_entity_poly.entity_id
_entity_poly.type
_entity_poly.pdbx_seq_one_letter_code
_entity_poly.pdbx_strand_id
1 'polypeptide(L)'
;MLSCMSSYKKNIISLLLWLLASCASVVPERTSYVLEYKNFGPPVIATELLGVDWWQWQNHGGSRPETYAIKVVVYNNIERDQVEKRYPVVPSKNQDYRYIEYHEALKYLDERIAENVMEQVTDKLINTRNKIILSMGE
;
A
#
# COMPACT_ATOMS: atom_id res chain seq x y z
N MET A 1 -58.93 37.83 21.16
CA MET A 1 -57.98 36.89 21.79
C MET A 1 -57.79 35.69 20.86
N LEU A 2 -56.97 35.82 19.81
CA LEU A 2 -56.61 34.70 18.92
C LEU A 2 -55.24 35.04 18.34
N SER A 3 -54.17 34.69 19.05
CA SER A 3 -52.80 34.65 18.52
C SER A 3 -51.86 33.99 19.53
N CYS A 4 -52.10 32.72 19.80
CA CYS A 4 -51.07 31.85 20.37
C CYS A 4 -51.29 30.50 19.72
N MET A 5 -50.41 30.10 18.81
CA MET A 5 -50.18 28.71 18.35
C MET A 5 -49.44 28.59 17.00
N SER A 6 -49.02 29.69 16.35
CA SER A 6 -48.40 29.60 15.01
C SER A 6 -46.86 29.61 14.98
N SER A 7 -46.16 29.53 16.12
CA SER A 7 -44.70 29.80 16.15
C SER A 7 -43.79 28.66 16.59
N TYR A 8 -44.31 27.42 16.72
CA TYR A 8 -43.49 26.26 17.10
C TYR A 8 -43.26 25.23 15.99
N LYS A 9 -44.08 25.21 14.93
CA LYS A 9 -43.93 24.23 13.83
C LYS A 9 -42.80 24.53 12.84
N LYS A 10 -42.35 25.78 12.74
CA LYS A 10 -41.28 26.19 11.80
C LYS A 10 -39.85 25.84 12.27
N ASN A 11 -39.66 25.60 13.57
CA ASN A 11 -38.32 25.39 14.14
C ASN A 11 -37.90 23.91 14.21
N ILE A 12 -38.83 22.96 14.10
CA ILE A 12 -38.50 21.51 14.15
C ILE A 12 -37.99 21.00 12.80
N ILE A 13 -38.50 21.53 11.68
CA ILE A 13 -38.09 21.12 10.33
C ILE A 13 -36.64 21.53 10.04
N SER A 14 -36.16 22.63 10.63
CA SER A 14 -34.78 23.09 10.45
C SER A 14 -33.74 22.24 11.21
N LEU A 15 -34.14 21.53 12.28
CA LEU A 15 -33.23 20.65 13.02
C LEU A 15 -33.06 19.28 12.35
N LEU A 16 -34.06 18.80 11.60
CA LEU A 16 -34.00 17.52 10.90
C LEU A 16 -33.08 17.54 9.66
N LEU A 17 -32.88 18.72 9.03
CA LEU A 17 -31.96 18.85 7.90
C LEU A 17 -30.47 18.80 8.27
N TRP A 18 -30.12 19.05 9.54
CA TRP A 18 -28.73 19.03 10.01
C TRP A 18 -28.23 17.63 10.39
N LEU A 19 -29.12 16.65 10.53
CA LEU A 19 -28.76 15.27 10.89
C LEU A 19 -28.41 14.38 9.69
N LEU A 20 -28.62 14.84 8.46
CA LEU A 20 -28.27 14.09 7.24
C LEU A 20 -26.89 14.44 6.67
N ALA A 21 -26.19 15.42 7.25
CA ALA A 21 -24.78 15.70 6.95
C ALA A 21 -23.82 14.83 7.77
N SER A 22 -24.27 13.63 8.19
CA SER A 22 -23.38 12.60 8.71
C SER A 22 -22.53 12.11 7.54
N CYS A 23 -21.34 12.71 7.42
CA CYS A 23 -20.33 12.37 6.44
C CYS A 23 -20.20 10.85 6.34
N ALA A 24 -20.61 10.28 5.21
CA ALA A 24 -20.04 9.05 4.71
C ALA A 24 -18.54 9.32 4.54
N SER A 25 -17.78 9.03 5.60
CA SER A 25 -16.34 9.16 5.61
C SER A 25 -15.83 7.99 4.79
N VAL A 26 -15.87 8.13 3.46
CA VAL A 26 -15.18 7.22 2.55
C VAL A 26 -13.71 7.36 2.91
N VAL A 27 -13.18 6.38 3.65
CA VAL A 27 -11.74 6.28 3.88
C VAL A 27 -11.13 6.16 2.49
N PRO A 28 -10.30 7.13 2.03
CA PRO A 28 -9.75 7.06 0.70
C PRO A 28 -8.90 5.79 0.59
N GLU A 29 -9.27 4.91 -0.34
CA GLU A 29 -8.49 3.72 -0.68
C GLU A 29 -7.07 4.17 -1.05
N ARG A 30 -6.06 3.56 -0.41
CA ARG A 30 -4.68 3.92 -0.71
C ARG A 30 -4.28 3.27 -2.02
N THR A 31 -4.07 4.10 -3.04
CA THR A 31 -3.58 3.65 -4.36
C THR A 31 -2.16 3.08 -4.35
N SER A 32 -1.41 3.26 -3.26
CA SER A 32 -0.06 2.70 -3.14
C SER A 32 0.39 2.50 -1.69
N TYR A 33 1.21 1.48 -1.45
CA TYR A 33 1.84 1.16 -0.17
C TYR A 33 3.33 0.82 -0.36
N VAL A 34 4.18 1.30 0.56
CA VAL A 34 5.64 1.16 0.45
C VAL A 34 6.17 0.19 1.51
N LEU A 35 6.95 -0.79 1.06
CA LEU A 35 7.57 -1.84 1.84
C LEU A 35 9.09 -1.89 1.62
N GLU A 36 9.80 -2.63 2.45
CA GLU A 36 11.20 -2.97 2.20
C GLU A 36 11.29 -4.16 1.24
N TYR A 37 12.34 -4.22 0.42
CA TYR A 37 12.62 -5.39 -0.43
C TYR A 37 12.53 -6.73 0.34
N LYS A 38 13.14 -6.78 1.53
CA LYS A 38 13.15 -7.98 2.39
C LYS A 38 11.77 -8.43 2.87
N ASN A 39 10.71 -7.62 2.72
CA ASN A 39 9.35 -8.02 3.07
C ASN A 39 8.80 -9.10 2.12
N PHE A 40 9.36 -9.22 0.92
CA PHE A 40 8.96 -10.23 -0.08
C PHE A 40 9.78 -11.54 0.01
N GLY A 41 10.60 -11.67 1.06
CA GLY A 41 11.37 -12.87 1.34
C GLY A 41 12.89 -12.67 1.27
N PRO A 42 13.68 -13.74 1.44
CA PRO A 42 15.11 -13.73 1.16
C PRO A 42 15.43 -13.32 -0.28
N PRO A 43 16.60 -12.72 -0.56
CA PRO A 43 16.99 -12.31 -1.91
C PRO A 43 16.86 -13.40 -2.97
N VAL A 44 17.21 -14.65 -2.64
CA VAL A 44 17.16 -15.78 -3.57
C VAL A 44 15.75 -16.10 -4.09
N ILE A 45 14.69 -15.75 -3.35
CA ILE A 45 13.31 -15.93 -3.82
C ILE A 45 12.71 -14.63 -4.36
N ALA A 46 13.00 -13.50 -3.70
CA ALA A 46 12.42 -12.21 -4.06
C ALA A 46 12.94 -11.67 -5.40
N THR A 47 14.12 -12.11 -5.84
CA THR A 47 14.75 -11.66 -7.09
C THR A 47 13.91 -11.99 -8.32
N GLU A 48 13.14 -13.08 -8.30
CA GLU A 48 12.28 -13.45 -9.43
C GLU A 48 11.17 -12.42 -9.67
N LEU A 49 10.67 -11.80 -8.60
CA LEU A 49 9.60 -10.81 -8.65
C LEU A 49 10.14 -9.39 -8.78
N LEU A 50 11.15 -9.07 -7.99
CA LEU A 50 11.60 -7.70 -7.76
C LEU A 50 12.91 -7.39 -8.49
N GLY A 51 13.60 -8.38 -9.05
CA GLY A 51 14.99 -8.25 -9.50
C GLY A 51 16.00 -8.29 -8.34
N VAL A 52 17.28 -8.20 -8.67
CA VAL A 52 18.43 -8.36 -7.75
C VAL A 52 18.37 -7.47 -6.50
N ASP A 53 18.98 -7.83 -5.38
CA ASP A 53 18.90 -7.08 -4.11
C ASP A 53 19.91 -5.92 -3.97
N TRP A 54 20.47 -5.44 -5.08
CA TRP A 54 21.29 -4.22 -5.18
C TRP A 54 20.65 -3.14 -6.05
N TRP A 55 21.27 -1.96 -6.10
CA TRP A 55 20.74 -0.83 -6.85
C TRP A 55 20.48 -1.18 -8.32
N GLN A 56 19.27 -0.90 -8.82
CA GLN A 56 18.86 -1.28 -10.17
C GLN A 56 19.71 -0.68 -11.30
N TRP A 57 20.48 0.38 -11.03
CA TRP A 57 21.43 0.99 -11.97
C TRP A 57 22.84 0.38 -11.93
N GLN A 58 23.09 -0.59 -11.04
CA GLN A 58 24.37 -1.30 -10.95
C GLN A 58 24.30 -2.64 -11.68
N ASN A 59 25.38 -2.97 -12.39
CA ASN A 59 25.51 -4.24 -13.11
C ASN A 59 25.75 -5.43 -12.16
N HIS A 60 26.23 -5.18 -10.95
CA HIS A 60 26.50 -6.18 -9.92
C HIS A 60 26.41 -5.53 -8.53
N GLY A 61 26.19 -6.34 -7.49
CA GLY A 61 26.31 -5.88 -6.11
C GLY A 61 27.75 -5.55 -5.73
N GLY A 62 27.94 -4.81 -4.64
CA GLY A 62 29.27 -4.51 -4.11
C GLY A 62 30.06 -5.78 -3.77
N SER A 63 31.39 -5.70 -3.86
CA SER A 63 32.28 -6.82 -3.51
C SER A 63 32.29 -7.17 -2.01
N ARG A 64 31.69 -6.31 -1.17
CA ARG A 64 31.48 -6.53 0.26
C ARG A 64 29.98 -6.64 0.51
N PRO A 65 29.54 -7.44 1.49
CA PRO A 65 28.15 -7.45 1.91
C PRO A 65 27.70 -6.04 2.27
N GLU A 66 26.72 -5.52 1.53
CA GLU A 66 26.14 -4.20 1.71
C GLU A 66 24.61 -4.36 1.77
N THR A 67 23.95 -3.53 2.56
CA THR A 67 22.48 -3.47 2.58
C THR A 67 22.03 -2.28 1.74
N TYR A 68 21.36 -2.57 0.63
CA TYR A 68 20.76 -1.58 -0.24
C TYR A 68 19.37 -1.19 0.27
N ALA A 69 19.12 0.11 0.44
CA ALA A 69 17.85 0.63 0.96
C ALA A 69 16.74 0.66 -0.11
N ILE A 70 16.50 -0.50 -0.74
CA ILE A 70 15.52 -0.67 -1.81
C ILE A 70 14.11 -0.71 -1.20
N LYS A 71 13.22 0.09 -1.76
CA LYS A 71 11.81 0.14 -1.41
C LYS A 71 10.97 -0.48 -2.52
N VAL A 72 9.89 -1.13 -2.14
CA VAL A 72 8.92 -1.72 -3.07
C VAL A 72 7.60 -0.99 -2.88
N VAL A 73 7.10 -0.40 -3.96
CA VAL A 73 5.80 0.25 -4.04
C VAL A 73 4.81 -0.76 -4.63
N VAL A 74 3.91 -1.22 -3.79
CA VAL A 74 2.72 -1.96 -4.23
C VAL A 74 1.68 -0.92 -4.62
N TYR A 75 1.13 -0.98 -5.83
CA TYR A 75 0.14 -0.01 -6.30
C TYR A 75 -1.12 -0.67 -6.85
N ASN A 76 -2.26 0.02 -6.72
CA ASN A 76 -3.57 -0.42 -7.19
C ASN A 76 -4.35 0.77 -7.74
N ASN A 77 -5.16 0.55 -8.78
CA ASN A 77 -6.08 1.55 -9.34
C ASN A 77 -5.39 2.89 -9.72
N ILE A 78 -4.12 2.83 -10.13
CA ILE A 78 -3.33 3.97 -10.58
C ILE A 78 -2.34 3.53 -11.66
N GLU A 79 -2.17 4.37 -12.68
CA GLU A 79 -1.21 4.14 -13.75
C GLU A 79 0.22 4.14 -13.23
N ARG A 80 1.05 3.20 -13.71
CA ARG A 80 2.45 3.06 -13.30
C ARG A 80 3.23 4.36 -13.44
N ASP A 81 3.09 5.08 -14.55
CA ASP A 81 3.75 6.38 -14.76
C ASP A 81 3.46 7.41 -13.66
N GLN A 82 2.28 7.37 -13.05
CA GLN A 82 1.93 8.25 -11.94
C GLN A 82 2.60 7.80 -10.63
N VAL A 83 2.73 6.49 -10.44
CA VAL A 83 3.46 5.90 -9.30
C VAL A 83 4.94 6.27 -9.38
N GLU A 84 5.56 6.12 -10.55
CA GLU A 84 6.98 6.44 -10.76
C GLU A 84 7.26 7.94 -10.56
N LYS A 85 6.32 8.82 -10.94
CA LYS A 85 6.41 10.27 -10.62
C LYS A 85 6.36 10.54 -9.12
N ARG A 86 5.57 9.77 -8.36
CA ARG A 86 5.42 9.92 -6.90
C ARG A 86 6.60 9.32 -6.14
N TYR A 87 7.16 8.22 -6.64
CA TYR A 87 8.23 7.44 -6.02
C TYR A 87 9.42 7.27 -6.98
N PRO A 88 10.10 8.33 -7.41
CA PRO A 88 11.07 8.24 -8.49
C PRO A 88 12.34 7.48 -8.06
N VAL A 89 12.97 6.79 -9.01
CA VAL A 89 14.34 6.26 -8.84
C VAL A 89 15.32 7.41 -8.99
N VAL A 90 16.15 7.66 -7.98
CA VAL A 90 17.12 8.77 -7.98
C VAL A 90 18.50 8.25 -7.55
N PRO A 91 19.36 7.85 -8.51
CA PRO A 91 20.68 7.29 -8.23
C PRO A 91 21.56 8.21 -7.39
N SER A 92 21.53 9.53 -7.67
CA SER A 92 22.32 10.52 -6.93
C SER A 92 21.91 10.66 -5.45
N LYS A 93 20.78 10.08 -5.04
CA LYS A 93 20.27 10.05 -3.68
C LYS A 93 20.23 8.63 -3.09
N ASN A 94 20.75 7.62 -3.80
CA ASN A 94 20.61 6.21 -3.41
C ASN A 94 19.14 5.82 -3.12
N GLN A 95 18.23 6.30 -3.98
CA GLN A 95 16.80 6.06 -3.86
C GLN A 95 16.37 5.08 -4.95
N ASP A 96 16.08 3.85 -4.56
CA ASP A 96 15.63 2.78 -5.44
C ASP A 96 14.22 2.35 -5.02
N TYR A 97 13.26 2.68 -5.89
CA TYR A 97 11.90 2.18 -5.81
C TYR A 97 11.66 1.15 -6.90
N ARG A 98 11.02 0.06 -6.51
CA ARG A 98 10.51 -0.98 -7.40
C ARG A 98 9.02 -0.97 -7.35
N TYR A 99 8.38 -1.25 -8.47
CA TYR A 99 6.94 -1.11 -8.61
C TYR A 99 6.34 -2.46 -8.94
N ILE A 100 5.28 -2.81 -8.23
CA ILE A 100 4.54 -4.05 -8.44
C ILE A 100 3.05 -3.78 -8.27
N GLU A 101 2.24 -4.37 -9.15
CA GLU A 101 0.80 -4.28 -9.00
C GLU A 101 0.32 -5.08 -7.80
N TYR A 102 -0.71 -4.58 -7.14
CA TYR A 102 -1.29 -5.19 -5.95
C TYR A 102 -1.64 -6.68 -6.16
N HIS A 103 -2.29 -7.00 -7.27
CA HIS A 103 -2.70 -8.36 -7.57
C HIS A 103 -1.50 -9.30 -7.83
N GLU A 104 -0.44 -8.81 -8.48
CA GLU A 104 0.80 -9.56 -8.69
C GLU A 104 1.54 -9.79 -7.36
N ALA A 105 1.58 -8.78 -6.48
CA ALA A 105 2.18 -8.89 -5.17
C ALA A 105 1.47 -9.96 -4.31
N LEU A 106 0.14 -9.94 -4.28
CA LEU A 106 -0.64 -10.94 -3.54
C LEU A 106 -0.48 -12.33 -4.13
N LYS A 107 -0.54 -12.47 -5.46
CA LYS A 107 -0.34 -13.74 -6.14
C LYS A 107 1.01 -14.36 -5.77
N TYR A 108 2.09 -13.60 -5.88
CA TYR A 108 3.42 -14.06 -5.50
C TYR A 108 3.46 -14.49 -4.03
N LEU A 109 2.92 -13.68 -3.12
CA LEU A 109 2.94 -14.01 -1.70
C LEU A 109 2.14 -15.29 -1.41
N ASP A 110 0.98 -15.46 -2.03
CA ASP A 110 0.13 -16.65 -1.86
C ASP A 110 0.81 -17.91 -2.39
N GLU A 111 1.46 -17.84 -3.55
CA GLU A 111 2.25 -18.96 -4.10
C GLU A 111 3.38 -19.37 -3.15
N ARG A 112 4.17 -18.40 -2.65
CA ARG A 112 5.30 -18.69 -1.74
C ARG A 112 4.87 -19.13 -0.34
N ILE A 113 3.74 -18.64 0.15
CA ILE A 113 3.16 -19.09 1.42
C ILE A 113 2.71 -20.55 1.28
N ALA A 114 2.11 -20.94 0.14
CA ALA A 114 1.67 -22.30 -0.11
C ALA A 114 2.82 -23.32 -0.22
N GLU A 115 3.99 -22.90 -0.71
CA GLU A 115 5.20 -23.75 -0.75
C GLU A 115 5.71 -24.12 0.66
N ASN A 116 5.47 -23.27 1.66
CA ASN A 116 5.77 -23.47 3.08
C ASN A 116 7.15 -24.12 3.39
N VAL A 117 8.20 -23.66 2.71
CA VAL A 117 9.54 -24.29 2.81
C VAL A 117 10.18 -24.08 4.20
N MET A 118 9.95 -22.93 4.83
CA MET A 118 10.46 -22.61 6.17
C MET A 118 9.46 -21.73 6.93
N GLU A 119 9.05 -22.18 8.12
CA GLU A 119 8.03 -21.53 8.96
C GLU A 119 8.27 -20.03 9.17
N GLN A 120 9.49 -19.65 9.57
CA GLN A 120 9.82 -18.23 9.82
C GLN A 120 9.71 -17.35 8.56
N VAL A 121 10.02 -17.91 7.39
CA VAL A 121 9.87 -17.20 6.12
C VAL A 121 8.39 -17.10 5.77
N THR A 122 7.66 -18.20 5.87
CA THR A 122 6.20 -18.25 5.65
C THR A 122 5.47 -17.21 6.52
N ASP A 123 5.76 -17.16 7.82
CA ASP A 123 5.16 -16.19 8.75
C ASP A 123 5.44 -14.74 8.33
N LYS A 124 6.67 -14.47 7.89
CA LYS A 124 7.04 -13.15 7.40
C LYS A 124 6.25 -12.77 6.15
N LEU A 125 6.07 -13.71 5.23
CA LEU A 125 5.30 -13.50 4.00
C LEU A 125 3.80 -13.29 4.31
N ILE A 126 3.22 -14.08 5.21
CA ILE A 126 1.85 -13.90 5.71
C ILE A 126 1.69 -12.49 6.31
N ASN A 127 2.63 -12.06 7.14
CA ASN A 127 2.62 -10.73 7.73
C ASN A 127 2.71 -9.62 6.67
N THR A 128 3.54 -9.79 5.65
CA THR A 128 3.64 -8.83 4.54
C THR A 128 2.33 -8.77 3.76
N ARG A 129 1.74 -9.92 3.40
CA ARG A 129 0.46 -10.02 2.70
C ARG A 129 -0.65 -9.29 3.45
N ASN A 130 -0.80 -9.58 4.75
CA ASN A 130 -1.81 -8.95 5.58
C ASN A 130 -1.62 -7.43 5.70
N LYS A 131 -0.36 -6.96 5.77
CA LYS A 131 -0.07 -5.51 5.76
C LYS A 131 -0.48 -4.85 4.46
N ILE A 132 -0.27 -5.49 3.32
CA ILE A 132 -0.68 -4.97 2.01
C ILE A 132 -2.20 -4.81 1.97
N ILE A 133 -2.94 -5.89 2.29
CA ILE A 133 -4.42 -5.90 2.31
C ILE A 133 -4.96 -4.80 3.23
N LEU A 134 -4.52 -4.78 4.50
CA LEU A 134 -4.97 -3.80 5.49
C LEU A 134 -4.63 -2.35 5.10
N SER A 135 -3.50 -2.13 4.41
CA SER A 135 -3.07 -0.79 4.03
C SER A 135 -3.78 -0.27 2.79
N MET A 136 -4.24 -1.18 1.92
CA MET A 136 -4.84 -0.84 0.65
C MET A 136 -6.38 -0.87 0.68
N GLY A 137 -6.98 -1.42 1.75
CA GLY A 137 -8.40 -1.20 2.05
C GLY A 137 -9.35 -2.19 1.38
N GLU A 138 -8.86 -3.39 1.06
CA GLU A 138 -9.66 -4.51 0.52
C GLU A 138 -9.95 -5.58 1.58
#